data_AF-A0A351R1U3-F1
#
_entry.id   AF-A0A351R1U3-F1
#
_cell.length_a   1.000
_cell.length_b   1.000
_cell.length_c   1.000
_cell.angle_alpha   90.00
_cell.angle_beta   90.00
_cell.angle_gamma   90.00
#
_symmetry.space_group_name_H-M   'P 1'
#
loop_
_entity.id
_entity.type
_entity.pdbx_description
1 polymer ?
#
loop_
_entity_poly.entity_id
_entity_poly.type
_entity_poly.pdbx_seq_one_letter_code
_entity_poly.pdbx_strand_id
1 'polypeptide(L)'
;MDLYAFKIYMLDVGLLLAMADLDASVIIDGNRIFTEFKGALTEQYVLQQMIAELGVEPYYYTTANSTGEIDFMLQAPGSVIPVEVKAEENLRAKSLRAFCEKYHPQHAVRTSMSDFREQDWMTNIPLYNIDRIGEYLK
;
A
#
# COMPACT_ATOMS: atom_id res chain seq x y z
N MET A 1 19.08 -8.74 10.40
CA MET A 1 17.76 -8.84 9.74
C MET A 1 16.76 -9.05 10.85
N ASP A 2 15.90 -8.07 11.10
CA ASP A 2 14.82 -8.25 12.08
C ASP A 2 13.83 -9.28 11.50
N LEU A 3 13.78 -10.46 12.10
CA LEU A 3 12.91 -11.55 11.64
C LEU A 3 11.42 -11.28 11.92
N TYR A 4 11.11 -10.24 12.68
CA TYR A 4 9.73 -9.85 13.01
C TYR A 4 9.12 -8.84 12.02
N ALA A 5 9.89 -8.35 11.04
CA ALA A 5 9.43 -7.37 10.07
C ALA A 5 9.92 -7.72 8.65
N PHE A 6 9.39 -8.81 8.08
CA PHE A 6 9.54 -9.09 6.66
C PHE A 6 8.17 -9.46 6.05
N LYS A 7 7.88 -8.92 4.87
CA LYS A 7 6.71 -9.29 4.07
C LYS A 7 7.16 -10.09 2.85
N ILE A 8 6.41 -11.13 2.52
CA ILE A 8 6.61 -11.93 1.29
C ILE A 8 5.47 -11.61 0.33
N TYR A 9 5.83 -11.29 -0.90
CA TYR A 9 4.91 -11.06 -1.99
C TYR A 9 5.18 -12.05 -3.13
N MET A 10 4.13 -12.42 -3.85
CA MET A 10 4.26 -13.28 -5.03
C MET A 10 4.74 -12.47 -6.24
N LEU A 11 5.09 -13.14 -7.33
CA LEU A 11 5.46 -12.47 -8.58
C LEU A 11 4.27 -11.71 -9.21
N ASP A 12 3.05 -12.19 -9.02
CA ASP A 12 1.84 -11.51 -9.50
C ASP A 12 0.62 -11.84 -8.63
N VAL A 13 -0.46 -11.08 -8.83
CA VAL A 13 -1.73 -11.21 -8.08
C VAL A 13 -2.41 -12.56 -8.36
N GLY A 14 -2.32 -13.07 -9.60
CA GLY A 14 -2.89 -14.36 -9.99
C GLY A 14 -2.18 -15.54 -9.32
N LEU A 15 -0.86 -15.48 -9.16
CA LEU A 15 -0.12 -16.49 -8.39
C LEU A 15 -0.45 -16.45 -6.90
N LEU A 16 -0.68 -15.26 -6.32
CA LEU A 16 -1.17 -15.16 -4.95
C LEU A 16 -2.56 -15.80 -4.80
N LEU A 17 -3.46 -15.56 -5.76
CA LEU A 17 -4.79 -16.18 -5.79
C LEU A 17 -4.73 -17.71 -5.92
N ALA A 18 -3.91 -18.21 -6.84
CA ALA A 18 -3.72 -19.65 -7.05
C ALA A 18 -3.12 -20.31 -5.80
N MET A 19 -2.15 -19.66 -5.15
CA MET A 19 -1.55 -20.16 -3.91
C MET A 19 -2.54 -20.16 -2.74
N ALA A 20 -3.49 -19.22 -2.72
CA ALA A 20 -4.54 -19.17 -1.72
C ALA A 20 -5.67 -20.20 -1.96
N ASP A 21 -5.64 -20.95 -3.06
CA ASP A 21 -6.67 -21.90 -3.50
C ASP A 21 -8.08 -21.28 -3.54
N LEU A 22 -8.16 -20.04 -4.03
CA LEU A 22 -9.40 -19.30 -4.10
C LEU A 22 -10.02 -19.33 -5.49
N ASP A 23 -11.31 -19.66 -5.51
CA ASP A 23 -12.11 -19.57 -6.72
C ASP A 23 -12.26 -18.10 -7.15
N ALA A 24 -12.11 -17.83 -8.45
CA ALA A 24 -12.25 -16.48 -8.99
C ALA A 24 -13.64 -15.86 -8.72
N SER A 25 -14.69 -16.69 -8.61
CA SER A 25 -16.04 -16.26 -8.21
C SER A 25 -16.05 -15.53 -6.87
N VAL A 26 -15.15 -15.86 -5.95
CA VAL A 26 -15.05 -15.20 -4.64
C VAL A 26 -14.69 -13.71 -4.76
N ILE A 27 -13.86 -13.36 -5.74
CA ILE A 27 -13.48 -11.98 -6.02
C ILE A 27 -14.69 -11.20 -6.56
N ILE A 28 -15.47 -11.86 -7.41
CA ILE A 28 -16.62 -11.28 -8.11
C ILE A 28 -17.82 -11.12 -7.15
N ASP A 29 -18.08 -12.13 -6.33
CA ASP A 29 -19.29 -12.24 -5.51
C ASP A 29 -19.17 -11.55 -4.15
N GLY A 30 -17.95 -11.17 -3.74
CA GLY A 30 -17.70 -10.25 -2.64
C GLY A 30 -18.24 -10.71 -1.28
N ASN A 31 -17.67 -11.78 -0.70
CA ASN A 31 -18.11 -12.28 0.61
C ASN A 31 -17.34 -11.61 1.79
N ARG A 32 -18.01 -11.44 2.94
CA ARG A 32 -17.47 -10.84 4.19
C ARG A 32 -16.33 -11.64 4.83
N ILE A 33 -16.15 -12.90 4.46
CA ILE A 33 -15.06 -13.77 4.94
C ILE A 33 -13.68 -13.32 4.38
N PHE A 34 -13.64 -12.34 3.47
CA PHE A 34 -12.44 -11.96 2.73
C PHE A 34 -11.86 -10.59 3.07
N THR A 35 -12.22 -9.95 4.19
CA THR A 35 -11.70 -8.60 4.50
C THR A 35 -10.17 -8.57 4.60
N GLU A 36 -9.55 -9.54 5.29
CA GLU A 36 -8.08 -9.64 5.39
C GLU A 36 -7.44 -10.00 4.05
N PHE A 37 -8.04 -10.94 3.31
CA PHE A 37 -7.53 -11.36 2.01
C PHE A 37 -7.59 -10.25 0.95
N LYS A 38 -8.65 -9.41 1.00
CA LYS A 38 -8.76 -8.20 0.19
C LYS A 38 -7.61 -7.24 0.46
N GLY A 39 -7.17 -7.12 1.72
CA GLY A 39 -5.97 -6.37 2.10
C GLY A 39 -4.73 -6.89 1.39
N ALA A 40 -4.41 -8.19 1.57
CA ALA A 40 -3.24 -8.82 0.97
C ALA A 40 -3.22 -8.73 -0.57
N LEU A 41 -4.37 -8.96 -1.22
CA LEU A 41 -4.50 -8.78 -2.68
C LEU A 41 -4.26 -7.33 -3.12
N THR A 42 -4.81 -6.37 -2.36
CA THR A 42 -4.67 -4.95 -2.70
C THR A 42 -3.22 -4.50 -2.54
N GLU A 43 -2.55 -4.89 -1.45
CA GLU A 43 -1.11 -4.64 -1.26
C GLU A 43 -0.27 -5.29 -2.36
N GLN A 44 -0.55 -6.55 -2.70
CA GLN A 44 0.11 -7.26 -3.80
C GLN A 44 -0.08 -6.51 -5.13
N TYR A 45 -1.31 -6.08 -5.46
CA TYR A 45 -1.59 -5.32 -6.67
C TYR A 45 -0.79 -4.00 -6.70
N VAL A 46 -0.84 -3.22 -5.61
CA VAL A 46 -0.13 -1.93 -5.50
C VAL A 46 1.37 -2.12 -5.69
N LEU A 47 1.96 -3.13 -5.03
CA LEU A 47 3.36 -3.47 -5.18
C LEU A 47 3.72 -3.76 -6.63
N GLN A 48 2.96 -4.63 -7.30
CA GLN A 48 3.23 -5.02 -8.68
C GLN A 48 3.11 -3.83 -9.64
N GLN A 49 2.11 -2.95 -9.45
CA GLN A 49 1.98 -1.75 -10.27
C GLN A 49 3.16 -0.79 -10.07
N MET A 50 3.57 -0.53 -8.83
CA MET A 50 4.71 0.36 -8.55
C MET A 50 6.00 -0.19 -9.16
N ILE A 51 6.27 -1.50 -9.03
CA ILE A 51 7.46 -2.12 -9.63
C ILE A 51 7.39 -2.06 -11.16
N ALA A 52 6.27 -2.46 -11.75
CA ALA A 52 6.14 -2.60 -13.20
C ALA A 52 6.16 -1.25 -13.93
N GLU A 53 5.44 -0.25 -13.41
CA GLU A 53 5.26 1.04 -14.09
C GLU A 53 6.36 2.04 -13.73
N LEU A 54 6.91 1.97 -12.51
CA LEU A 54 7.84 2.98 -11.99
C LEU A 54 9.26 2.45 -11.76
N GLY A 55 9.47 1.13 -11.79
CA GLY A 55 10.77 0.53 -11.54
C GLY A 55 11.33 0.81 -10.15
N VAL A 56 10.45 1.11 -9.18
CA VAL A 56 10.85 1.42 -7.81
C VAL A 56 11.14 0.16 -7.00
N GLU A 57 12.04 0.28 -6.03
CA GLU A 57 12.27 -0.70 -4.99
C GLU A 57 11.58 -0.21 -3.70
N PRO A 58 10.43 -0.81 -3.32
CA PRO A 58 9.72 -0.41 -2.10
C PRO A 58 10.32 -1.06 -0.86
N TYR A 59 10.32 -0.30 0.23
CA TYR A 59 10.76 -0.72 1.55
C TYR A 59 9.57 -0.82 2.51
N TYR A 60 9.77 -1.41 3.69
CA TYR A 60 8.75 -1.54 4.73
C TYR A 60 9.18 -0.76 5.97
N TYR A 61 8.21 -0.22 6.71
CA TYR A 61 8.46 0.45 7.97
C TYR A 61 7.52 -0.08 9.06
N THR A 62 8.11 -0.47 10.19
CA THR A 62 7.39 -0.76 11.43
C THR A 62 8.04 -0.02 12.59
N THR A 63 7.26 0.34 13.60
CA THR A 63 7.81 0.87 14.84
C THR A 63 8.48 -0.24 15.66
N ALA A 64 9.43 0.11 16.54
CA ALA A 64 10.17 -0.85 17.36
C ALA A 64 9.29 -1.77 18.26
N ASN A 65 8.03 -1.37 18.52
CA ASN A 65 7.07 -2.13 19.30
C ASN A 65 5.88 -2.62 18.46
N SER A 66 6.00 -2.61 17.12
CA SER A 66 4.95 -3.00 16.16
C SER A 66 3.60 -2.30 16.38
N THR A 67 3.61 -1.09 16.92
CA THR A 67 2.41 -0.29 17.23
C THR A 67 1.90 0.50 16.03
N GLY A 68 2.67 0.56 14.96
CA GLY A 68 2.31 1.22 13.71
C GLY A 68 3.19 0.68 12.60
N GLU A 69 2.55 0.43 11.46
CA GLU A 69 3.15 -0.10 10.25
C GLU A 69 2.74 0.79 9.08
N ILE A 70 3.67 1.01 8.16
CA ILE A 70 3.40 1.62 6.85
C ILE A 70 3.66 0.54 5.81
N ASP A 71 2.69 0.33 4.92
CA ASP A 71 2.72 -0.78 3.97
C ASP A 71 3.91 -0.70 3.02
N PHE A 72 4.20 0.49 2.48
CA PHE A 72 5.39 0.70 1.66
C PHE A 72 6.04 2.07 1.91
N MET A 73 7.34 2.12 1.73
CA MET A 73 8.16 3.33 1.75
C MET A 73 8.90 3.41 0.41
N LEU A 74 8.72 4.50 -0.32
CA LEU A 74 9.47 4.76 -1.55
C LEU A 74 10.57 5.79 -1.29
N GLN A 75 11.70 5.63 -1.95
CA GLN A 75 12.80 6.59 -1.90
C GLN A 75 12.73 7.55 -3.09
N ALA A 76 12.79 8.85 -2.80
CA ALA A 76 12.94 9.92 -3.78
C ALA A 76 14.22 10.72 -3.46
N PRO A 77 14.74 11.55 -4.39
CA PRO A 77 15.92 12.37 -4.12
C PRO A 77 15.74 13.25 -2.86
N GLY A 78 16.47 12.92 -1.80
CA GLY A 78 16.45 13.67 -0.53
C GLY A 78 15.18 13.50 0.32
N SER A 79 14.26 12.60 -0.04
CA SER A 79 13.02 12.38 0.73
C SER A 79 12.54 10.93 0.66
N VAL A 80 11.54 10.61 1.49
CA VAL A 80 10.84 9.33 1.47
C VAL A 80 9.35 9.56 1.40
N ILE A 81 8.65 8.66 0.73
CA ILE A 81 7.20 8.73 0.53
C ILE A 81 6.58 7.51 1.23
N PRO A 82 5.92 7.69 2.39
CA PRO A 82 5.13 6.63 2.98
C PRO A 82 3.85 6.41 2.16
N VAL A 83 3.55 5.13 1.91
CA VAL A 83 2.39 4.68 1.15
C VAL A 83 1.58 3.72 2.00
N GLU A 84 0.33 4.07 2.27
CA GLU A 84 -0.65 3.23 2.95
C GLU A 84 -1.66 2.67 1.95
N VAL A 85 -1.91 1.36 1.99
CA VAL A 85 -2.87 0.69 1.11
C VAL A 85 -4.17 0.41 1.85
N LYS A 86 -5.31 0.66 1.19
CA LYS A 86 -6.64 0.34 1.72
C LYS A 86 -7.48 -0.34 0.65
N ALA A 87 -7.96 -1.54 0.96
CA ALA A 87 -8.89 -2.29 0.11
C ALA A 87 -10.32 -1.72 0.14
N GLU A 88 -10.66 -0.91 1.14
CA GLU A 88 -12.00 -0.36 1.35
C GLU A 88 -12.03 1.17 1.24
N GLU A 89 -13.23 1.72 1.09
CA GLU A 89 -13.50 3.17 1.19
C GLU A 89 -13.51 3.69 2.64
N ASN A 90 -13.32 2.84 3.67
CA ASN A 90 -13.18 3.31 5.05
C ASN A 90 -11.72 3.74 5.30
N LEU A 91 -11.44 5.01 4.99
CA LEU A 91 -10.09 5.50 4.75
C LEU A 91 -9.26 5.90 5.99
N ARG A 92 -9.50 5.31 7.16
CA ARG A 92 -8.70 5.63 8.35
C ARG A 92 -7.26 5.15 8.17
N ALA A 93 -6.31 6.08 8.08
CA ALA A 93 -4.88 5.82 7.97
C ALA A 93 -4.16 6.32 9.23
N LYS A 94 -4.42 5.65 10.37
CA LYS A 94 -3.91 6.09 11.69
C LYS A 94 -2.39 6.00 11.77
N SER A 95 -1.80 4.92 11.26
CA SER A 95 -0.35 4.72 11.21
C SER A 95 0.32 5.75 10.33
N LEU A 96 -0.18 5.95 9.10
CA LEU A 96 0.28 7.00 8.20
C LEU A 96 0.21 8.40 8.83
N ARG A 97 -0.91 8.74 9.48
CA ARG A 97 -1.05 10.03 10.15
C ARG A 97 -0.02 10.22 11.27
N ALA A 98 0.16 9.21 12.12
CA ALA A 98 1.15 9.25 13.19
C ALA A 98 2.59 9.36 12.64
N PHE A 99 2.87 8.72 11.50
CA PHE A 99 4.13 8.86 10.79
C PHE A 99 4.32 10.30 10.30
N CYS A 100 3.31 10.88 9.63
CA CYS A 100 3.37 12.25 9.12
C CYS A 100 3.55 13.28 10.23
N GLU A 101 2.83 13.14 11.35
CA GLU A 101 2.96 14.03 12.52
C GLU A 101 4.35 13.94 13.18
N LYS A 102 5.02 12.78 13.09
CA LYS A 102 6.36 12.58 13.67
C LYS A 102 7.48 13.07 12.76
N TYR A 103 7.43 12.69 11.48
CA TYR A 103 8.56 12.84 10.56
C TYR A 103 8.38 13.92 9.50
N HIS A 104 7.17 14.46 9.33
CA HIS A 104 6.87 15.55 8.39
C HIS A 104 7.40 15.27 6.97
N PRO A 105 7.06 14.12 6.34
CA PRO A 105 7.52 13.81 4.99
C PRO A 105 6.96 14.83 3.99
N GLN A 106 7.72 15.08 2.92
CA GLN A 106 7.31 16.02 1.87
C GLN A 106 6.02 15.58 1.18
N HIS A 107 5.87 14.28 0.94
CA HIS A 107 4.69 13.67 0.34
C HIS A 107 4.29 12.45 1.16
N ALA A 108 2.99 12.20 1.28
CA ALA A 108 2.44 11.00 1.90
C ALA A 108 1.24 10.53 1.07
N VAL A 109 1.14 9.24 0.81
CA VAL A 109 0.12 8.68 -0.09
C VAL A 109 -0.71 7.65 0.66
N ARG A 110 -2.03 7.72 0.47
CA ARG A 110 -2.91 6.57 0.68
C ARG A 110 -3.43 6.15 -0.68
N THR A 111 -3.41 4.86 -0.96
CA THR A 111 -4.09 4.33 -2.14
C THR A 111 -5.27 3.45 -1.76
N SER A 112 -6.41 3.68 -2.44
CA SER A 112 -7.68 3.05 -2.08
C SER A 112 -8.67 3.01 -3.25
N MET A 113 -9.83 2.39 -3.03
CA MET A 113 -10.94 2.41 -3.99
C MET A 113 -11.59 3.80 -4.13
N SER A 114 -11.31 4.75 -3.24
CA SER A 114 -11.87 6.11 -3.31
C SER A 114 -11.18 6.98 -4.35
N ASP A 115 -11.89 8.00 -4.83
CA ASP A 115 -11.41 8.98 -5.81
C ASP A 115 -10.14 9.72 -5.38
N PHE A 116 -9.47 10.30 -6.37
CA PHE A 116 -8.31 11.15 -6.15
C PHE A 116 -8.69 12.34 -5.26
N ARG A 117 -7.87 12.59 -4.23
CA ARG A 117 -8.09 13.71 -3.33
C ARG A 117 -6.78 14.16 -2.70
N GLU A 118 -6.41 15.40 -2.94
CA GLU A 118 -5.37 16.07 -2.16
C GLU A 118 -5.96 16.57 -0.84
N GLN A 119 -5.25 16.28 0.25
CA GLN A 119 -5.57 16.74 1.59
C GLN A 119 -4.33 17.45 2.17
N ASP A 120 -4.51 18.21 3.25
CA ASP A 120 -3.43 19.02 3.84
C ASP A 120 -2.15 18.25 4.19
N TRP A 121 -2.25 16.95 4.47
CA TRP A 121 -1.15 16.13 4.98
C TRP A 121 -0.88 14.87 4.16
N MET A 122 -1.69 14.59 3.14
CA MET A 122 -1.59 13.39 2.31
C MET A 122 -2.40 13.50 1.02
N THR A 123 -2.10 12.67 0.04
CA THR A 123 -2.87 12.53 -1.20
C THR A 123 -3.48 11.14 -1.28
N ASN A 124 -4.79 11.07 -1.50
CA ASN A 124 -5.45 9.83 -1.90
C ASN A 124 -5.27 9.62 -3.40
N ILE A 125 -4.66 8.51 -3.80
CA ILE A 125 -4.53 8.09 -5.19
C ILE A 125 -5.39 6.83 -5.38
N PRO A 126 -6.37 6.82 -6.30
CA PRO A 126 -7.15 5.61 -6.55
C PRO A 126 -6.26 4.43 -6.94
N LEU A 127 -6.62 3.21 -6.56
CA LEU A 127 -5.82 2.00 -6.87
C LEU A 127 -5.50 1.88 -8.36
N TYR A 128 -6.45 2.22 -9.24
CA TYR A 128 -6.26 2.16 -10.70
C TYR A 128 -5.28 3.21 -11.25
N ASN A 129 -4.85 4.18 -10.42
CA ASN A 129 -4.03 5.33 -10.80
C ASN A 129 -2.77 5.43 -9.93
N ILE A 130 -2.35 4.31 -9.33
CA ILE A 130 -1.23 4.28 -8.37
C ILE A 130 0.10 4.69 -9.01
N ASP A 131 0.27 4.50 -10.31
CA ASP A 131 1.42 4.96 -11.11
C ASP A 131 1.64 6.49 -10.99
N ARG A 132 0.59 7.26 -10.70
CA ARG A 132 0.69 8.70 -10.44
C ARG A 132 1.66 9.06 -9.31
N ILE A 133 1.94 8.15 -8.37
CA ILE A 133 2.94 8.39 -7.33
C ILE A 133 4.32 8.74 -7.93
N GLY A 134 4.59 8.38 -9.19
CA GLY A 134 5.77 8.80 -9.94
C GLY A 134 5.93 10.32 -10.11
N GLU A 135 4.86 11.11 -9.92
CA GLU A 135 4.95 12.58 -9.86
C GLU A 135 5.80 13.06 -8.67
N TYR A 136 5.89 12.26 -7.59
CA TYR A 136 6.62 12.59 -6.36
C TYR A 136 8.04 11.98 -6.30
N LEU A 137 8.40 11.13 -7.26
CA LEU A 137 9.71 10.46 -7.32
C LEU A 137 10.79 11.27 -8.04
N LYS A 138 10.44 12.43 -8.59
CA LYS A 138 11.31 13.29 -9.40
C LYS A 138 12.12 14.27 -8.57
#